data_AF-A0A7R9LH33-F1
#
_entry.id   AF-A0A7R9LH33-F1
#
_cell.length_a   1.000
_cell.length_b   1.000
_cell.length_c   1.000
_cell.angle_alpha   90.00
_cell.angle_beta   90.00
_cell.angle_gamma   90.00
#
_symmetry.space_group_name_H-M   'P 1'
#
loop_
_entity.id
_entity.type
_entity.pdbx_description
1 polymer ?
#
loop_
_entity_poly.entity_id
_entity_poly.type
_entity_poly.pdbx_seq_one_letter_code
_entity_poly.pdbx_strand_id
1 'polypeptide(L)'
;MSEFRELGKDDKIELLMAGFPKILSLLSVLNFNFEGRFWTVPFDNENAAQLSIDVIKNHEIHYKFLQNVQHECKSDMIMLDLLSAVLLFNPNGSILIHKHFIALQQKTYMYLLQRYLEIKHNSKSESETRFLRLMNCVNELYECRSRYLVFEFL
;
A
#
# COMPACT_ATOMS: atom_id res chain seq x y z
N MET A 1 1.55 7.38 13.84
CA MET A 1 2.61 6.35 13.93
C MET A 1 3.64 6.74 14.99
N SER A 2 3.23 6.77 16.25
CA SER A 2 4.12 6.93 17.42
C SER A 2 5.03 5.72 17.58
N GLU A 3 4.49 4.54 17.30
CA GLU A 3 5.06 3.21 17.52
C GLU A 3 6.25 2.95 16.60
N PHE A 4 6.22 3.51 15.38
CA PHE A 4 7.37 3.48 14.49
C PHE A 4 8.57 4.22 15.08
N ARG A 5 8.35 5.30 15.85
CA ARG A 5 9.45 6.07 16.46
C ARG A 5 10.12 5.29 17.59
N GLU A 6 9.42 4.37 18.22
CA GLU A 6 9.92 3.53 19.33
C GLU A 6 10.83 2.39 18.86
N LEU A 7 10.76 2.01 17.57
CA LEU A 7 11.62 0.96 17.01
C LEU A 7 13.10 1.35 16.99
N GLY A 8 13.96 0.34 17.10
CA GLY A 8 15.40 0.48 16.85
C GLY A 8 15.70 0.95 15.43
N LYS A 9 16.86 1.58 15.22
CA LYS A 9 17.27 2.12 13.91
C LYS A 9 17.25 1.05 12.81
N ASP A 10 17.76 -0.15 13.10
CA ASP A 10 17.89 -1.21 12.10
C ASP A 10 16.53 -1.74 11.65
N ASP A 11 15.58 -1.92 12.59
CA ASP A 11 14.20 -2.29 12.27
C ASP A 11 13.52 -1.22 11.42
N LYS A 12 13.70 0.06 11.76
CA LYS A 12 13.15 1.17 10.95
C LYS A 12 13.66 1.13 9.52
N ILE A 13 14.96 0.92 9.33
CA ILE A 13 15.58 0.85 8.01
C ILE A 13 15.02 -0.34 7.23
N GLU A 14 14.98 -1.52 7.82
CA GLU A 14 14.46 -2.73 7.18
C GLU A 14 12.99 -2.58 6.78
N LEU A 15 12.14 -2.06 7.68
CA LEU A 15 10.73 -1.84 7.39
C LEU A 15 10.53 -0.80 6.28
N LEU A 16 11.33 0.28 6.25
CA LEU A 16 11.23 1.28 5.19
C LEU A 16 11.71 0.73 3.85
N MET A 17 12.86 0.04 3.80
CA MET A 17 13.37 -0.57 2.57
C MET A 17 12.38 -1.58 1.99
N ALA A 18 11.76 -2.40 2.84
CA ALA A 18 10.80 -3.42 2.40
C ALA A 18 9.41 -2.84 2.11
N GLY A 19 8.93 -1.91 2.92
CA GLY A 19 7.54 -1.44 2.92
C GLY A 19 7.29 -0.19 2.08
N PHE A 20 8.21 0.78 2.08
CA PHE A 20 7.97 2.09 1.47
C PHE A 20 7.67 2.03 -0.03
N PRO A 21 8.38 1.23 -0.86
CA PRO A 21 8.01 1.08 -2.27
C PRO A 21 6.58 0.53 -2.48
N LYS A 22 6.12 -0.37 -1.60
CA LYS A 22 4.77 -0.96 -1.67
C LYS A 22 3.71 0.07 -1.29
N ILE A 23 4.02 0.90 -0.30
CA ILE A 23 3.18 2.04 0.10
C ILE A 23 3.06 3.03 -1.06
N LEU A 24 4.16 3.37 -1.73
CA LEU A 24 4.10 4.25 -2.89
C LEU A 24 3.25 3.65 -4.02
N SER A 25 3.36 2.34 -4.29
CA SER A 25 2.50 1.67 -5.28
C SER A 25 1.02 1.63 -4.86
N LEU A 26 0.72 1.54 -3.57
CA LEU A 26 -0.65 1.69 -3.07
C LEU A 26 -1.16 3.12 -3.31
N LEU A 27 -0.36 4.13 -2.95
CA LEU A 27 -0.74 5.54 -3.03
C LEU A 27 -0.76 6.08 -4.46
N SER A 28 -0.04 5.47 -5.40
CA SER A 28 0.00 5.90 -6.80
C SER A 28 -1.37 5.83 -7.49
N VAL A 29 -2.30 5.04 -6.96
CA VAL A 29 -3.70 4.97 -7.41
C VAL A 29 -4.38 6.34 -7.39
N LEU A 30 -4.02 7.20 -6.43
CA LEU A 30 -4.63 8.53 -6.24
C LEU A 30 -4.40 9.44 -7.44
N ASN A 31 -3.30 9.25 -8.17
CA ASN A 31 -2.87 10.11 -9.27
C ASN A 31 -2.79 9.35 -10.61
N PHE A 32 -3.34 8.12 -10.67
CA PHE A 32 -3.35 7.34 -11.88
C PHE A 32 -4.53 7.72 -12.78
N ASN A 33 -4.25 8.02 -14.04
CA ASN A 33 -5.29 8.23 -15.05
C ASN A 33 -5.72 6.87 -15.61
N PHE A 34 -6.91 6.40 -15.22
CA PHE A 34 -7.45 5.11 -15.68
C PHE A 34 -7.85 5.09 -17.16
N GLU A 35 -8.29 6.22 -17.72
CA GLU A 35 -8.67 6.31 -19.14
C GLU A 35 -7.44 6.25 -20.05
N GLY A 36 -6.40 7.03 -19.69
CA GLY A 36 -5.15 7.10 -20.43
C GLY A 36 -4.11 6.04 -20.05
N ARG A 37 -4.33 5.31 -18.95
CA ARG A 37 -3.42 4.31 -18.38
C ARG A 37 -2.00 4.84 -18.07
N PHE A 38 -1.91 6.04 -17.48
CA PHE A 38 -0.62 6.64 -17.14
C PHE A 38 -0.66 7.38 -15.80
N TRP A 39 0.51 7.55 -15.19
CA TRP A 39 0.74 8.53 -14.12
C TRP A 39 1.27 9.84 -14.70
N THR A 40 0.88 10.96 -14.10
CA THR A 40 1.54 12.25 -14.37
C THR A 40 2.59 12.47 -13.29
N VAL A 41 3.87 12.55 -13.69
CA VAL A 41 5.00 12.74 -12.78
C VAL A 41 5.66 14.10 -13.03
N PRO A 42 6.04 14.85 -11.99
CA PRO A 42 6.85 16.05 -12.17
C PRO A 42 8.19 15.70 -12.82
N PHE A 43 8.57 16.39 -13.89
CA PHE A 43 9.86 16.20 -14.56
C PHE A 43 10.82 17.35 -14.25
N ASP A 44 10.33 18.58 -14.24
CA ASP A 44 11.02 19.76 -13.73
C ASP A 44 10.02 20.75 -13.11
N ASN A 45 10.47 21.96 -12.75
CA ASN A 45 9.63 22.96 -12.07
C ASN A 45 8.43 23.44 -12.91
N GLU A 46 8.45 23.25 -14.23
CA GLU A 46 7.43 23.76 -15.16
C GLU A 46 6.77 22.65 -16.00
N ASN A 47 7.38 21.47 -16.08
CA ASN A 47 6.98 20.38 -16.95
C ASN A 47 6.63 19.10 -16.17
N ALA A 48 5.59 18.42 -16.64
CA ALA A 48 5.21 17.09 -16.19
C ALA A 48 5.39 16.08 -17.32
N ALA A 49 5.86 14.88 -16.98
CA ALA A 49 5.93 13.74 -17.89
C ALA A 49 4.79 12.76 -17.62
N GLN A 50 4.40 12.02 -18.66
CA GLN A 50 3.44 10.91 -18.54
C GLN A 50 4.22 9.59 -18.48
N LEU A 51 4.06 8.86 -17.38
CA LEU A 51 4.59 7.52 -17.23
C LEU A 51 3.48 6.52 -17.54
N SER A 52 3.51 5.94 -18.75
CA SER A 52 2.56 4.88 -19.11
C SER A 52 2.77 3.64 -18.23
N ILE A 53 1.67 2.98 -17.84
CA ILE A 53 1.74 1.70 -17.13
C ILE A 53 2.40 0.60 -17.98
N ASP A 54 2.37 0.72 -19.30
CA ASP A 54 2.87 -0.30 -20.22
C ASP A 54 4.40 -0.51 -20.12
N VAL A 55 5.11 0.46 -19.55
CA VAL A 55 6.56 0.34 -19.28
C VAL A 55 6.85 -0.62 -18.12
N ILE A 56 5.84 -0.95 -17.31
CA ILE A 56 5.95 -1.85 -16.16
C ILE A 56 5.81 -3.29 -16.62
N LYS A 57 6.71 -4.15 -16.15
CA LYS A 57 6.60 -5.58 -16.39
C LYS A 57 5.33 -6.13 -15.74
N ASN A 58 4.57 -6.94 -16.48
CA ASN A 58 3.25 -7.44 -16.06
C ASN A 58 2.24 -6.30 -15.79
N HIS A 59 2.27 -5.22 -16.59
CA HIS A 59 1.39 -4.06 -16.49
C HIS A 59 -0.10 -4.40 -16.34
N GLU A 60 -0.61 -5.46 -16.97
CA GLU A 60 -2.01 -5.89 -16.81
C GLU A 60 -2.35 -6.35 -15.38
N ILE A 61 -1.43 -7.08 -14.73
CA ILE A 61 -1.59 -7.46 -13.32
C ILE A 61 -1.60 -6.21 -12.45
N HIS A 62 -0.70 -5.27 -12.72
CA HIS A 62 -0.62 -4.04 -11.95
C HIS A 62 -1.83 -3.13 -12.19
N TYR A 63 -2.33 -3.05 -13.42
CA TYR A 63 -3.54 -2.32 -13.76
C TYR A 63 -4.76 -2.87 -13.01
N LYS A 64 -4.91 -4.20 -12.98
CA LYS A 64 -5.98 -4.87 -12.20
C LYS A 64 -5.86 -4.57 -10.70
N PHE A 65 -4.65 -4.57 -10.16
CA PHE A 65 -4.40 -4.15 -8.77
C PHE A 65 -4.89 -2.71 -8.53
N LEU A 66 -4.51 -1.76 -9.40
CA LEU A 66 -4.94 -0.36 -9.28
C LEU A 66 -6.46 -0.22 -9.34
N GLN A 67 -7.12 -0.96 -10.23
CA GLN A 67 -8.58 -0.97 -10.33
C GLN A 67 -9.24 -1.51 -9.05
N ASN A 68 -8.70 -2.59 -8.47
CA ASN A 68 -9.21 -3.16 -7.21
C ASN A 68 -9.06 -2.16 -6.06
N VAL A 69 -7.88 -1.56 -5.91
CA VAL A 69 -7.63 -0.55 -4.87
C VAL A 69 -8.52 0.67 -5.07
N GLN A 70 -8.66 1.17 -6.30
CA GLN A 70 -9.53 2.32 -6.60
C GLN A 70 -10.99 2.02 -6.28
N HIS A 71 -11.46 0.83 -6.61
CA HIS A 71 -12.83 0.40 -6.32
C HIS A 71 -13.12 0.34 -4.81
N GLU A 72 -12.18 -0.20 -4.03
CA GLU A 72 -12.37 -0.36 -2.59
C GLU A 72 -12.12 0.93 -1.80
N CYS A 73 -11.07 1.69 -2.15
CA CYS A 73 -10.68 2.89 -1.40
C CYS A 73 -11.41 4.14 -1.87
N LYS A 74 -11.71 4.32 -3.17
CA LYS A 74 -12.36 5.54 -3.72
C LYS A 74 -11.75 6.86 -3.18
N SER A 75 -10.42 6.94 -3.10
CA SER A 75 -9.69 8.07 -2.50
C SER A 75 -9.96 8.32 -1.00
N ASP A 76 -10.45 7.31 -0.28
CA ASP A 76 -10.55 7.34 1.18
C ASP A 76 -9.16 7.31 1.82
N MET A 77 -8.69 8.48 2.22
CA MET A 77 -7.38 8.67 2.84
C MET A 77 -7.22 7.90 4.15
N ILE A 78 -8.29 7.75 4.95
CA ILE A 78 -8.21 7.00 6.21
C ILE A 78 -7.94 5.52 5.90
N MET A 79 -8.63 4.97 4.90
CA MET A 79 -8.41 3.59 4.46
C MET A 79 -6.99 3.39 3.93
N LEU A 80 -6.51 4.31 3.09
CA LEU A 80 -5.15 4.26 2.53
C LEU A 80 -4.06 4.40 3.60
N ASP A 81 -4.25 5.25 4.60
CA ASP A 81 -3.31 5.42 5.72
C ASP A 81 -3.24 4.16 6.58
N LEU A 82 -4.39 3.54 6.88
CA LEU A 82 -4.44 2.27 7.61
C LEU A 82 -3.77 1.14 6.83
N LEU A 83 -4.04 1.03 5.52
CA LEU A 83 -3.37 0.05 4.65
C LEU A 83 -1.86 0.28 4.57
N SER A 84 -1.43 1.54 4.49
CA SER A 84 -0.01 1.91 4.50
C SER A 84 0.67 1.48 5.80
N ALA A 85 -0.01 1.63 6.94
CA ALA A 85 0.48 1.14 8.22
C ALA A 85 0.57 -0.39 8.26
N VAL A 86 -0.44 -1.11 7.75
CA VAL A 86 -0.41 -2.57 7.63
C VAL A 86 0.80 -3.03 6.80
N LEU A 87 1.05 -2.38 5.66
CA LEU A 87 2.18 -2.66 4.76
C LEU A 87 3.54 -2.35 5.41
N LEU A 88 3.63 -1.24 6.15
CA LEU A 88 4.86 -0.81 6.81
C LEU A 88 5.26 -1.78 7.92
N PHE A 89 4.33 -2.18 8.77
CA PHE A 89 4.59 -3.07 9.92
C PHE A 89 4.59 -4.55 9.52
N ASN A 90 5.29 -4.93 8.45
CA ASN A 90 5.40 -6.32 8.04
C ASN A 90 6.46 -7.08 8.87
N PRO A 91 6.08 -8.12 9.66
CA PRO A 91 7.03 -8.84 10.51
C PRO A 91 7.92 -9.84 9.75
N ASN A 92 7.69 -10.05 8.45
CA ASN A 92 8.38 -11.06 7.65
C ASN A 92 9.76 -10.62 7.12
N GLY A 93 10.25 -9.43 7.51
CA GLY A 93 11.61 -8.97 7.19
C GLY A 93 12.67 -9.91 7.78
N SER A 94 13.71 -10.23 7.01
CA SER A 94 14.70 -11.25 7.39
C SER A 94 15.59 -10.80 8.55
N ILE A 95 15.85 -9.49 8.66
CA ILE A 95 16.82 -8.90 9.61
C ILE A 95 16.13 -8.25 10.83
N LEU A 96 14.79 -8.29 10.90
CA LEU A 96 14.05 -7.63 11.98
C LEU A 96 14.37 -8.25 13.36
N ILE A 97 14.65 -7.38 14.33
CA ILE A 97 14.96 -7.71 15.73
C ILE A 97 13.64 -7.84 16.51
N HIS A 98 12.76 -6.83 16.45
CA HIS A 98 11.54 -6.79 17.28
C HIS A 98 10.29 -7.33 16.55
N LYS A 99 10.39 -8.51 15.94
CA LYS A 99 9.31 -9.11 15.12
C LYS A 99 7.96 -9.22 15.82
N HIS A 100 7.94 -9.58 17.11
CA HIS A 100 6.69 -9.70 17.87
C HIS A 100 5.98 -8.35 18.05
N PHE A 101 6.72 -7.29 18.35
CA PHE A 101 6.16 -5.95 18.45
C PHE A 101 5.62 -5.48 17.10
N ILE A 102 6.38 -5.68 16.03
CA ILE A 102 5.97 -5.32 14.67
C ILE A 102 4.68 -6.07 14.26
N ALA A 103 4.62 -7.38 14.51
CA ALA A 103 3.43 -8.19 14.24
C ALA A 103 2.21 -7.71 15.05
N LEU A 104 2.42 -7.27 16.30
CA LEU A 104 1.35 -6.70 17.12
C LEU A 104 0.84 -5.40 16.49
N GLN A 105 1.73 -4.50 16.07
CA GLN A 105 1.33 -3.25 15.41
C GLN A 105 0.55 -3.52 14.12
N GLN A 106 1.02 -4.45 13.29
CA GLN A 106 0.30 -4.86 12.08
C GLN A 106 -1.13 -5.30 12.37
N LYS A 107 -1.31 -6.19 13.36
CA LYS A 107 -2.62 -6.69 13.79
C LYS A 107 -3.51 -5.56 14.30
N THR A 108 -2.94 -4.61 15.05
CA THR A 108 -3.67 -3.42 15.51
C THR A 108 -4.20 -2.60 14.32
N TYR A 109 -3.37 -2.32 13.32
CA TYR A 109 -3.81 -1.57 12.14
C TYR A 109 -4.83 -2.34 11.28
N MET A 110 -4.70 -3.66 11.16
CA MET A 110 -5.71 -4.51 10.52
C MET A 110 -7.05 -4.46 11.27
N TYR A 111 -7.01 -4.53 12.60
CA TYR A 111 -8.21 -4.41 13.43
C TYR A 111 -8.87 -3.03 13.29
N LEU A 112 -8.09 -1.95 13.29
CA LEU A 112 -8.60 -0.60 13.08
C LEU A 112 -9.25 -0.44 11.71
N LEU A 113 -8.66 -1.00 10.65
CA LEU A 113 -9.24 -1.03 9.32
C LEU A 113 -10.58 -1.77 9.29
N GLN A 114 -10.66 -2.94 9.93
CA GLN A 114 -11.91 -3.69 10.01
C GLN A 114 -13.01 -2.88 10.72
N ARG A 115 -12.68 -2.26 11.87
CA ARG A 115 -13.62 -1.41 12.62
C ARG A 115 -14.06 -0.19 11.83
N TYR A 116 -13.14 0.43 11.09
CA TYR A 116 -13.45 1.55 10.22
C TYR A 116 -14.46 1.16 9.13
N LEU A 117 -14.27 0.01 8.48
CA LEU A 117 -15.20 -0.50 7.47
C LEU A 117 -16.58 -0.83 8.05
N GLU A 118 -16.65 -1.42 9.25
CA GLU A 118 -17.91 -1.73 9.93
C GLU A 118 -18.73 -0.45 10.18
N ILE A 119 -18.08 0.61 10.66
CA ILE A 119 -18.71 1.92 10.90
C ILE A 119 -19.18 2.55 9.59
N LYS A 120 -18.36 2.45 8.53
CA LYS A 120 -18.62 3.11 7.25
C LYS A 120 -19.76 2.46 6.45
N HIS A 121 -19.88 1.13 6.50
CA HIS A 121 -20.78 0.39 5.60
C HIS A 121 -22.08 -0.11 6.24
N ASN A 122 -22.29 0.08 7.55
CA ASN A 122 -23.52 -0.30 8.29
C ASN A 122 -23.98 -1.76 8.08
N SER A 123 -23.13 -2.62 7.54
CA SER A 123 -23.38 -4.02 7.22
C SER A 123 -22.14 -4.82 7.52
N LYS A 124 -22.24 -5.71 8.51
CA LYS A 124 -21.11 -6.55 8.95
C LYS A 124 -20.57 -7.43 7.80
N SER A 125 -21.47 -8.03 7.02
CA SER A 125 -21.11 -8.89 5.89
C SER A 125 -20.40 -8.11 4.76
N GLU A 126 -20.87 -6.89 4.46
CA GLU A 126 -20.20 -6.04 3.47
C GLU A 126 -18.82 -5.61 3.96
N SER A 127 -18.69 -5.18 5.22
CA SER A 127 -17.40 -4.78 5.78
C SER A 127 -16.39 -5.92 5.82
N GLU A 128 -16.82 -7.14 6.17
CA GLU A 128 -15.95 -8.33 6.16
C GLU A 128 -15.48 -8.67 4.75
N THR A 129 -16.38 -8.62 3.76
CA THR A 129 -16.03 -8.88 2.36
C THR A 129 -15.02 -7.86 1.83
N ARG A 130 -15.23 -6.57 2.12
CA ARG A 130 -14.28 -5.51 1.74
C ARG A 130 -12.94 -5.66 2.43
N PHE A 131 -12.94 -5.96 3.72
CA PHE A 131 -11.72 -6.20 4.48
C PHE A 131 -10.89 -7.33 3.85
N LEU A 132 -11.52 -8.46 3.50
CA LEU A 132 -10.83 -9.57 2.84
C LEU A 132 -10.24 -9.17 1.48
N ARG A 133 -10.96 -8.39 0.67
CA ARG A 133 -10.45 -7.89 -0.62
C ARG A 133 -9.24 -6.98 -0.44
N LEU A 134 -9.28 -6.09 0.56
CA LEU A 134 -8.15 -5.22 0.89
C LEU A 134 -6.94 -6.02 1.39
N MET A 135 -7.15 -7.05 2.21
CA MET A 135 -6.06 -7.93 2.67
C MET A 135 -5.46 -8.72 1.51
N ASN A 136 -6.27 -9.14 0.52
CA ASN A 136 -5.74 -9.73 -0.71
C ASN A 136 -4.84 -8.75 -1.47
N CYS A 137 -5.23 -7.47 -1.59
CA CYS A 137 -4.39 -6.43 -2.21
C CYS A 137 -3.06 -6.25 -1.44
N VAL A 138 -3.11 -6.27 -0.11
CA VAL A 138 -1.90 -6.21 0.73
C VAL A 138 -0.99 -7.43 0.49
N ASN A 139 -1.56 -8.62 0.39
CA ASN A 139 -0.79 -9.85 0.11
C ASN A 139 -0.15 -9.82 -1.29
N GLU A 140 -0.89 -9.36 -2.31
CA GLU A 140 -0.34 -9.15 -3.66
C GLU A 140 0.90 -8.23 -3.63
N LEU A 141 0.87 -7.16 -2.82
CA LEU A 141 2.01 -6.29 -2.63
C LEU A 141 3.16 -6.96 -1.86
N TYR A 142 2.89 -7.83 -0.90
CA TYR A 142 3.95 -8.58 -0.21
C TYR A 142 4.64 -9.62 -1.11
N GLU A 143 3.89 -10.28 -1.97
CA GLU A 143 4.43 -11.25 -2.94
C GLU A 143 5.18 -10.56 -4.08
N CYS A 144 4.86 -9.29 -4.36
CA CYS A 144 5.62 -8.47 -5.29
C CYS A 144 7.05 -8.24 -4.76
N ARG A 145 8.01 -9.00 -5.29
CA ARG A 145 9.44 -8.73 -5.11
C ARG A 145 9.71 -7.31 -5.61
N SER A 146 10.28 -6.46 -4.76
CA SER A 146 10.43 -5.01 -4.94
C SER A 146 11.01 -4.50 -6.28
N ARG A 147 11.55 -5.36 -7.15
CA ARG A 147 12.15 -5.03 -8.46
C ARG A 147 11.17 -4.66 -9.58
N TYR A 148 9.91 -4.38 -9.25
CA TYR A 148 8.83 -4.22 -10.24
C TYR A 148 7.83 -3.12 -9.87
N LEU A 149 8.17 -2.27 -8.89
CA LEU A 149 7.28 -1.20 -8.45
C LEU A 149 7.57 0.06 -9.28
N VAL A 150 6.51 0.83 -9.57
CA VAL A 150 6.47 2.05 -10.41
C VAL A 150 7.64 3.02 -10.16
N PHE A 151 8.19 3.01 -8.94
CA PHE A 151 9.14 3.99 -8.43
C PHE A 151 10.62 3.55 -8.48
N GLU A 152 10.98 2.47 -9.18
CA GLU A 152 12.41 2.24 -9.53
C GLU A 152 12.91 3.18 -10.66
N PHE A 153 12.03 4.00 -11.23
CA PHE A 153 12.33 4.92 -12.35
C PHE A 153 12.21 6.41 -12.01
N LEU A 154 12.07 6.76 -10.72
CA LEU A 154 12.13 8.12 -10.19
C LEU A 154 13.31 8.24 -9.22
#